data_AF-A0A2V9N753-F1
#
_entry.id   AF-A0A2V9N753-F1
#
_cell.length_a   1.000
_cell.length_b   1.000
_cell.length_c   1.000
_cell.angle_alpha   90.00
_cell.angle_beta   90.00
_cell.angle_gamma   90.00
#
_symmetry.space_group_name_H-M   'P 1'
#
loop_
_entity.id
_entity.type
_entity.pdbx_description
1 polymer ?
#
loop_
_entity_poly.entity_id
_entity_poly.type
_entity_poly.pdbx_seq_one_letter_code
_entity_poly.pdbx_strand_id
1 'polypeptide(L)'
;MKRFMKGSLLTEIFLWFCALLPGLIYSIWRHSTVYWGCPRCDSPNMIPLASPVAQKFLAETKPGQPISAYRVPDSGTGMSARTLVVVLIVIAVLGAIVRINTVVNEAHPKTSVASFGNTDSRTDADQLIKNCGPPFKDDSTAYDSPRPPIVTRFVEYKVKGTHLRFIYVPGNGHVGDPPPYDWKLQMIANVRTNKLYNHDQVSNMMWCTAALPGPRLIAKSGN
;
A
#
# COMPACT_ATOMS: atom_id res chain seq x y z
N MET A 1 15.95 2.31 32.98
CA MET A 1 15.32 3.09 31.89
C MET A 1 13.83 3.17 32.18
N LYS A 2 13.18 4.30 31.86
CA LYS A 2 11.72 4.43 32.02
C LYS A 2 11.10 4.59 30.63
N ARG A 3 9.90 4.03 30.44
CA ARG A 3 9.14 4.15 29.19
C ARG A 3 8.49 5.54 29.13
N PHE A 4 8.68 6.24 28.02
CA PHE A 4 8.09 7.54 27.72
C PHE A 4 7.31 7.46 26.40
N MET A 5 6.28 8.31 26.25
CA MET A 5 5.37 8.34 25.11
C MET A 5 5.14 9.80 24.72
N LYS A 6 5.17 10.12 23.43
CA LYS A 6 4.87 11.47 22.95
C LYS A 6 3.35 11.66 22.81
N GLY A 7 2.87 12.87 23.08
CA GLY A 7 1.46 13.25 22.91
C GLY A 7 0.61 13.22 24.19
N SER A 8 -0.63 13.72 24.10
CA SER A 8 -1.55 13.89 25.23
C SER A 8 -2.66 12.84 25.21
N LEU A 9 -2.98 12.24 26.36
CA LEU A 9 -4.07 11.26 26.50
C LEU A 9 -5.43 11.89 26.21
N LEU A 10 -5.56 13.18 26.53
CA LEU A 10 -6.80 13.92 26.37
C LEU A 10 -7.15 14.13 24.89
N THR A 11 -6.14 14.34 24.05
CA THR A 11 -6.31 14.48 22.60
C THR A 11 -6.86 13.19 21.99
N GLU A 12 -6.31 12.03 22.37
CA GLU A 12 -6.79 10.72 21.94
C GLU A 12 -8.26 10.51 22.26
N ILE A 13 -8.66 10.75 23.50
CA ILE A 13 -10.04 10.60 23.97
C ILE A 13 -10.98 11.52 23.18
N PHE A 14 -10.60 12.79 22.99
CA PHE A 14 -11.39 13.75 22.22
C PHE A 14 -11.58 13.31 20.76
N LEU A 15 -10.52 12.81 20.12
CA LEU A 15 -10.58 12.31 18.75
C LEU A 15 -11.52 11.10 18.64
N TRP A 16 -11.49 10.17 19.60
CA TRP A 16 -12.43 9.06 19.65
C TRP A 16 -13.90 9.51 19.78
N PHE A 17 -14.16 10.59 20.53
CA PHE A 17 -15.51 11.16 20.68
C PHE A 17 -16.00 11.93 19.44
N CYS A 18 -15.11 12.59 18.71
CA CYS A 18 -15.49 13.37 17.52
C CYS A 18 -15.52 12.54 16.23
N ALA A 19 -14.65 11.53 16.08
CA ALA A 19 -14.65 10.61 14.95
C ALA A 19 -13.74 9.39 15.20
N LEU A 20 -14.29 8.19 15.00
CA LEU A 20 -13.60 6.90 15.20
C LEU A 20 -12.29 6.75 14.41
N LEU A 21 -12.29 7.16 13.13
CA LEU A 21 -11.13 7.04 12.23
C LEU A 21 -9.89 7.86 12.67
N PRO A 22 -10.01 9.18 12.93
CA PRO A 22 -8.85 9.96 13.38
C PRO A 22 -8.43 9.59 14.82
N GLY A 23 -9.35 9.12 15.67
CA GLY A 23 -9.00 8.52 16.97
C GLY A 23 -8.10 7.29 16.83
N LEU A 24 -8.46 6.37 15.92
CA LEU A 24 -7.67 5.17 15.64
C LEU A 24 -6.26 5.51 15.12
N ILE A 25 -6.15 6.40 14.13
CA ILE A 25 -4.87 6.81 13.55
C ILE A 25 -3.98 7.48 14.61
N TYR A 26 -4.54 8.37 15.43
CA TYR A 26 -3.80 9.03 16.50
C TYR A 26 -3.31 8.03 17.56
N SER A 27 -4.13 7.03 17.90
CA SER A 27 -3.77 5.98 18.85
C SER A 27 -2.59 5.15 18.35
N ILE A 28 -2.58 4.78 17.07
CA ILE A 28 -1.48 4.05 16.43
C ILE A 28 -0.22 4.92 16.41
N TRP A 29 -0.31 6.18 15.97
CA TRP A 29 0.84 7.09 15.97
C TRP A 29 1.42 7.27 17.37
N ARG A 30 0.56 7.51 18.37
CA ARG A 30 0.99 7.67 19.76
C ARG A 30 1.71 6.43 20.27
N HIS A 31 1.19 5.23 19.99
CA HIS A 31 1.84 3.99 20.39
C HIS A 31 3.16 3.75 19.64
N SER A 32 3.28 4.22 18.40
CA SER A 32 4.53 4.17 17.61
C SER A 32 5.61 5.15 18.09
N THR A 33 5.26 6.12 18.95
CA THR A 33 6.24 7.09 19.51
C THR A 33 6.79 6.70 20.88
N VAL A 34 6.56 5.46 21.32
CA VAL A 34 7.11 4.94 22.59
C VAL A 34 8.63 4.84 22.50
N TYR A 35 9.34 5.44 23.46
CA TYR A 35 10.80 5.30 23.58
C TYR A 35 11.23 5.08 25.03
N TRP A 36 12.45 4.56 25.19
CA TRP A 36 13.08 4.34 26.50
C TRP A 36 14.04 5.49 26.78
N GLY A 37 13.71 6.28 27.80
CA GLY A 37 14.44 7.51 28.13
C GLY A 37 15.08 7.47 29.51
N CYS A 38 15.90 8.49 29.78
CA CYS A 38 16.48 8.72 31.09
C CYS A 38 15.37 9.01 32.12
N PRO A 39 15.32 8.33 33.28
CA PRO A 39 14.29 8.59 34.29
C PRO A 39 14.41 9.99 34.93
N ARG A 40 15.55 10.68 34.79
CA ARG A 40 15.81 11.99 35.39
C ARG A 40 15.59 13.15 34.43
N CYS A 41 15.87 12.97 33.14
CA CYS A 41 15.84 14.06 32.15
C CYS A 41 15.12 13.72 30.84
N ASP A 42 14.50 12.54 30.71
CA ASP A 42 13.71 12.11 29.53
C ASP A 42 14.50 12.09 28.19
N SER A 43 15.84 12.14 28.24
CA SER A 43 16.66 12.04 27.03
C SER A 43 16.54 10.62 26.42
N PRO A 44 16.23 10.50 25.12
CA PRO A 44 16.18 9.21 24.41
C PRO A 44 17.57 8.67 24.08
N ASN A 45 18.61 9.52 24.11
CA ASN A 45 19.97 9.17 23.72
C ASN A 45 20.86 9.05 24.96
N MET A 46 20.86 7.85 25.57
CA MET A 46 21.75 7.52 26.67
C MET A 46 22.85 6.58 26.20
N ILE A 47 24.10 6.91 26.51
CA ILE A 47 25.25 6.05 26.23
C ILE A 47 25.59 5.32 27.55
N PRO A 48 25.63 3.98 27.57
CA PRO A 48 26.03 3.24 28.77
C PRO A 48 27.50 3.50 29.11
N LEU A 49 27.82 3.67 30.39
CA LEU A 49 29.18 3.98 30.87
C LEU A 49 30.22 2.91 30.50
N ALA A 50 29.78 1.66 30.28
CA ALA A 50 30.63 0.56 29.87
C ALA A 50 30.98 0.58 28.36
N SER A 51 30.35 1.43 27.56
CA SER A 51 30.67 1.55 26.13
C SER A 51 32.06 2.18 25.96
N PRO A 52 32.90 1.69 25.02
CA PRO A 52 34.21 2.29 24.74
C PRO A 52 34.10 3.75 24.30
N VAL A 53 32.95 4.16 23.75
CA VAL A 53 32.65 5.56 23.42
C VAL A 53 32.46 6.40 24.68
N ALA A 54 31.72 5.91 25.67
CA ALA A 54 31.54 6.61 26.94
C ALA A 54 32.88 6.75 27.70
N GLN A 55 33.70 5.70 27.67
CA GLN A 55 35.03 5.72 28.30
C GLN A 55 35.96 6.76 27.67
N LYS A 56 35.92 6.92 26.34
CA LYS A 56 36.66 8.00 25.66
C LYS A 56 36.20 9.37 26.13
N PHE A 57 34.89 9.63 26.18
CA PHE A 57 34.36 10.89 26.68
C PHE A 57 34.78 11.15 28.13
N LEU A 58 34.72 10.14 29.00
CA LEU A 58 35.13 10.27 30.41
C LEU A 58 36.65 10.50 30.56
N ALA A 59 37.47 9.84 29.75
CA ALA A 59 38.92 10.00 29.77
C ALA A 59 39.38 11.36 29.22
N GLU A 60 38.63 11.92 28.27
CA GLU A 60 38.94 13.21 27.63
C GLU A 60 38.39 14.41 28.45
N THR A 61 37.41 14.18 29.33
CA THR A 61 36.84 15.23 30.19
C THR A 61 37.80 15.56 31.34
N LYS A 62 38.57 16.66 31.22
CA LYS A 62 39.37 17.21 32.32
C LYS A 62 38.46 17.67 33.48
N PRO A 63 38.82 17.38 34.75
CA PRO A 63 38.02 17.82 35.90
C PRO A 63 38.02 19.36 35.97
N GLY A 64 36.84 19.96 35.75
CA GLY A 64 36.63 21.41 35.87
C GLY A 64 36.26 22.15 34.59
N GLN A 65 36.17 21.50 33.42
CA GLN A 65 35.60 22.15 32.23
C GLN A 65 34.12 21.77 32.04
N PRO A 66 33.22 22.73 31.78
CA PRO A 66 31.84 22.42 31.44
C PRO A 66 31.85 21.65 30.11
N ILE A 67 31.34 20.41 30.16
CA ILE A 67 31.15 19.56 28.99
C ILE A 67 30.37 20.39 27.97
N SER A 68 31.01 20.75 26.85
CA SER A 68 30.38 21.51 25.78
C SER A 68 29.08 20.80 25.41
N ALA A 69 27.96 21.48 25.65
CA ALA A 69 26.63 20.94 25.44
C ALA A 69 26.51 20.53 23.97
N TYR A 70 26.68 19.24 23.69
CA TYR A 70 26.30 18.68 22.41
C TYR A 70 24.79 18.90 22.27
N ARG A 71 24.40 19.99 21.59
CA ARG A 71 23.00 20.24 21.25
C ARG A 71 22.62 19.22 20.19
N VAL A 72 21.89 18.20 20.62
CA VAL A 72 21.10 17.39 19.70
C VAL A 72 20.15 18.34 18.98
N PRO A 73 20.08 18.36 17.64
CA PRO A 73 19.09 19.15 16.94
C PRO A 73 17.70 18.65 17.35
N ASP A 74 16.95 19.50 18.04
CA ASP A 74 15.55 19.25 18.36
C ASP A 74 14.80 19.14 17.03
N SER A 75 14.40 17.91 16.65
CA SER A 75 13.37 17.68 15.63
C SER A 75 12.01 18.02 16.26
N GLY A 76 11.83 19.28 16.61
CA GLY A 76 10.67 19.83 17.26
C GLY A 76 9.84 20.65 16.28
N THR A 77 9.33 20.04 15.21
CA THR A 77 8.20 20.62 14.48
C THR A 77 6.90 20.31 15.22
N GLY A 78 6.80 20.81 16.46
CA GLY A 78 5.51 21.01 17.11
C GLY A 78 4.87 22.23 16.47
N MET A 79 3.86 22.04 15.61
CA MET A 79 3.06 23.16 15.11
C MET A 79 2.51 23.93 16.30
N SER A 80 2.84 25.22 16.37
CA SER A 80 2.35 26.14 17.40
C SER A 80 0.83 25.98 17.54
N ALA A 81 0.32 26.05 18.76
CA ALA A 81 -1.12 25.95 19.04
C ALA A 81 -1.93 26.93 18.16
N ARG A 82 -1.35 28.08 17.79
CA ARG A 82 -1.94 29.03 16.85
C ARG A 82 -2.06 28.48 15.42
N THR A 83 -1.06 27.75 14.94
CA THR A 83 -1.08 27.07 13.64
C THR A 83 -2.13 25.96 13.62
N LEU A 84 -2.28 25.20 14.72
CA LEU A 84 -3.32 24.17 14.84
C LEU A 84 -4.72 24.78 14.82
N VAL A 85 -4.95 25.90 15.53
CA VAL A 85 -6.24 26.59 15.53
C VAL A 85 -6.60 27.10 14.13
N VAL A 86 -5.65 27.68 13.40
CA VAL A 86 -5.89 28.17 12.02
C VAL A 86 -6.22 27.00 11.08
N VAL A 87 -5.49 25.88 11.16
CA VAL A 87 -5.76 24.69 10.33
C VAL A 87 -7.14 24.12 10.63
N LEU A 88 -7.54 24.03 11.90
CA LEU A 88 -8.87 23.56 12.28
C LEU A 88 -9.99 24.49 11.77
N ILE A 89 -9.79 25.82 11.81
CA ILE A 89 -10.74 26.79 11.25
C ILE A 89 -10.87 26.62 9.74
N VAL A 90 -9.75 26.47 9.02
CA VAL A 90 -9.77 26.25 7.56
C VAL A 90 -10.49 24.95 7.20
N ILE A 91 -10.23 23.86 7.94
CA ILE A 91 -10.92 22.58 7.75
C ILE A 91 -12.41 22.69 8.03
N ALA A 92 -12.81 23.43 9.09
CA ALA A 92 -14.21 23.65 9.40
C ALA A 92 -14.93 24.47 8.32
N VAL A 93 -14.28 25.51 7.77
CA VAL A 93 -14.82 26.34 6.69
C VAL A 93 -14.95 25.53 5.39
N LEU A 94 -13.92 24.76 5.00
CA LEU A 94 -14.00 23.87 3.84
C LEU A 94 -15.06 22.78 4.03
N GLY A 95 -15.17 22.21 5.23
CA GLY A 95 -16.21 21.25 5.58
C GLY A 95 -17.62 21.84 5.49
N ALA A 96 -17.81 23.08 5.94
CA ALA A 96 -19.09 23.80 5.82
C ALA A 96 -19.44 24.10 4.36
N ILE A 97 -18.47 24.52 3.54
CA ILE A 97 -18.66 24.76 2.10
C ILE A 97 -19.04 23.47 1.37
N VAL A 98 -18.40 22.34 1.69
CA VAL A 98 -18.75 21.02 1.14
C VAL A 98 -20.14 20.58 1.60
N ARG A 99 -20.52 20.81 2.87
CA ARG A 99 -21.85 20.49 3.39
C ARG A 99 -22.97 21.28 2.72
N ILE A 100 -22.76 22.57 2.43
CA ILE A 100 -23.71 23.39 1.69
C ILE A 100 -23.92 22.83 0.27
N ASN A 101 -22.86 22.40 -0.41
CA ASN A 101 -22.97 21.79 -1.74
C ASN A 101 -23.63 20.40 -1.75
N THR A 102 -23.63 19.67 -0.62
CA THR A 102 -24.28 18.35 -0.52
C THR A 102 -25.76 18.41 -0.14
N VAL A 103 -26.27 19.51 0.42
CA VAL A 103 -27.69 19.63 0.85
C VAL A 103 -28.63 19.97 -0.32
N VAL A 104 -28.12 20.48 -1.44
CA VAL A 104 -28.94 20.86 -2.61
C VAL A 104 -29.21 19.68 -3.56
N ASN A 105 -28.49 18.56 -3.43
CA ASN A 105 -28.56 17.43 -4.36
C ASN A 105 -28.91 16.11 -3.67
N GLU A 106 -30.12 16.00 -3.11
CA GLU A 106 -30.68 14.71 -2.71
C GLU A 106 -32.16 14.63 -3.16
N ALA A 107 -32.38 14.50 -4.47
CA ALA A 107 -33.51 13.74 -4.97
C ALA A 107 -32.94 12.46 -5.59
N HIS A 108 -32.83 11.39 -4.79
CA HIS A 108 -33.20 10.01 -5.11
C HIS A 108 -32.72 9.05 -4.01
N PRO A 109 -33.59 8.16 -3.50
CA PRO A 109 -33.28 7.29 -2.38
C PRO A 109 -32.39 6.11 -2.82
N LYS A 110 -31.32 5.83 -2.07
CA LYS A 110 -30.57 4.58 -2.18
C LYS A 110 -30.84 3.72 -0.95
N THR A 111 -31.78 2.79 -1.13
CA THR A 111 -31.97 1.60 -0.32
C THR A 111 -30.67 0.81 -0.19
N SER A 112 -30.38 0.41 1.04
CA SER A 112 -29.24 -0.42 1.45
C SER A 112 -29.38 -1.85 0.94
N VAL A 113 -28.36 -2.33 0.22
CA VAL A 113 -28.00 -3.75 0.19
C VAL A 113 -26.48 -3.82 0.29
N ALA A 114 -26.00 -4.57 1.28
CA ALA A 114 -24.59 -4.91 1.42
C ALA A 114 -24.11 -5.60 0.13
N SER A 115 -23.16 -5.00 -0.58
CA SER A 115 -22.53 -5.59 -1.75
C SER A 115 -21.03 -5.71 -1.53
N PHE A 116 -20.55 -6.93 -1.72
CA PHE A 116 -19.16 -7.29 -1.96
C PHE A 116 -18.49 -6.35 -2.98
N GLY A 117 -17.17 -6.24 -2.84
CA GLY A 117 -16.27 -5.33 -3.55
C GLY A 117 -16.68 -4.97 -4.96
N ASN A 118 -16.89 -3.68 -5.18
CA ASN A 118 -17.03 -3.14 -6.53
C ASN A 118 -15.61 -2.91 -7.10
N THR A 119 -14.97 -4.01 -7.48
CA THR A 119 -13.83 -4.04 -8.39
C THR A 119 -14.30 -3.65 -9.79
N ASP A 120 -14.38 -2.36 -10.09
CA ASP A 120 -14.46 -1.85 -11.46
C ASP A 120 -13.09 -1.32 -11.92
N SER A 121 -12.06 -2.10 -11.66
CA SER A 121 -10.79 -2.03 -12.39
C SER A 121 -10.65 -3.37 -13.11
N ARG A 122 -11.26 -3.46 -14.30
CA ARG A 122 -11.35 -4.70 -15.08
C ARG A 122 -9.97 -5.06 -15.64
N THR A 123 -9.23 -5.91 -14.93
CA THR A 123 -7.94 -6.41 -15.43
C THR A 123 -8.13 -7.25 -16.69
N ASP A 124 -7.09 -7.39 -17.51
CA ASP A 124 -7.18 -8.18 -18.77
C ASP A 124 -7.54 -9.64 -18.47
N ALA A 125 -7.14 -10.15 -17.30
CA ALA A 125 -7.47 -11.49 -16.83
C ALA A 125 -8.96 -11.62 -16.47
N ASP A 126 -9.52 -10.62 -15.78
CA ASP A 126 -10.94 -10.64 -15.39
C ASP A 126 -11.85 -10.50 -16.62
N GLN A 127 -11.42 -9.74 -17.63
CA GLN A 127 -12.13 -9.66 -18.91
C GLN A 127 -12.12 -11.00 -19.65
N LEU A 128 -11.01 -11.73 -19.64
CA LEU A 128 -10.93 -13.07 -20.24
C LEU A 128 -11.94 -14.01 -19.58
N ILE A 129 -11.94 -14.08 -18.24
CA ILE A 129 -12.83 -14.96 -17.48
C ILE A 129 -14.30 -14.55 -17.68
N LYS A 130 -14.58 -13.25 -17.72
CA LYS A 130 -15.92 -12.74 -17.99
C LYS A 130 -16.43 -13.14 -19.38
N ASN A 131 -15.58 -13.05 -20.39
CA ASN A 131 -15.98 -13.29 -21.78
C ASN A 131 -15.99 -14.79 -22.14
N CYS A 132 -15.03 -15.56 -21.62
CA CYS A 132 -14.82 -16.95 -21.98
C CYS A 132 -15.36 -17.95 -20.94
N GLY A 133 -15.84 -17.47 -19.79
CA GLY A 133 -16.27 -18.31 -18.69
C GLY A 133 -15.10 -18.83 -17.84
N PRO A 134 -15.37 -19.75 -16.90
CA PRO A 134 -14.37 -20.21 -15.94
C PRO A 134 -13.20 -20.93 -16.64
N PRO A 135 -11.95 -20.65 -16.24
CA PRO A 135 -10.78 -21.31 -16.80
C PRO A 135 -10.66 -22.75 -16.29
N PHE A 136 -9.86 -23.56 -17.00
CA PHE A 136 -9.50 -24.89 -16.52
C PHE A 136 -8.60 -24.82 -15.29
N LYS A 137 -7.70 -23.82 -15.24
CA LYS A 137 -6.80 -23.56 -14.11
C LYS A 137 -6.46 -22.08 -14.02
N ASP A 138 -6.41 -21.51 -12.82
CA ASP A 138 -6.06 -20.11 -12.55
C ASP A 138 -5.12 -20.06 -11.34
N ASP A 139 -3.82 -19.96 -11.61
CA ASP A 139 -2.77 -19.91 -10.58
C ASP A 139 -2.12 -18.53 -10.56
N SER A 140 -1.74 -18.04 -9.38
CA SER A 140 -0.98 -16.81 -9.25
C SER A 140 0.11 -16.92 -8.20
N THR A 141 1.28 -16.37 -8.53
CA THR A 141 2.43 -16.28 -7.61
C THR A 141 2.35 -15.06 -6.68
N ALA A 142 1.25 -14.30 -6.75
CA ALA A 142 1.00 -13.11 -5.92
C ALA A 142 1.06 -13.39 -4.41
N TYR A 143 0.76 -14.63 -3.99
CA TYR A 143 0.70 -15.02 -2.58
C TYR A 143 1.73 -16.10 -2.20
N ASP A 144 2.70 -16.38 -3.08
CA ASP A 144 3.74 -17.38 -2.82
C ASP A 144 4.68 -16.96 -1.68
N SER A 145 5.25 -17.95 -0.99
CA SER A 145 6.22 -17.76 0.10
C SER A 145 7.47 -18.64 -0.12
N PRO A 146 8.65 -18.05 -0.40
CA PRO A 146 8.92 -16.61 -0.54
C PRO A 146 8.30 -16.04 -1.83
N ARG A 147 7.79 -14.80 -1.76
CA ARG A 147 7.19 -14.14 -2.92
C ARG A 147 8.28 -13.77 -3.95
N PRO A 148 8.12 -14.15 -5.23
CA PRO A 148 9.07 -13.75 -6.27
C PRO A 148 9.03 -12.22 -6.49
N PRO A 149 10.13 -11.58 -6.91
CA PRO A 149 10.15 -10.15 -7.20
C PRO A 149 9.14 -9.74 -8.27
N ILE A 150 9.02 -10.57 -9.32
CA ILE A 150 8.04 -10.38 -10.40
C ILE A 150 6.97 -11.46 -10.25
N VAL A 151 5.79 -11.03 -9.79
CA VAL A 151 4.62 -11.90 -9.70
C VAL A 151 4.00 -12.12 -11.09
N THR A 152 3.39 -13.27 -11.25
CA THR A 152 2.77 -13.75 -12.48
C THR A 152 1.44 -14.43 -12.17
N ARG A 153 0.49 -14.33 -13.10
CA ARG A 153 -0.77 -15.10 -13.05
C ARG A 153 -0.91 -15.89 -14.34
N PHE A 154 -1.28 -17.15 -14.21
CA PHE A 154 -1.42 -18.12 -15.27
C PHE A 154 -2.86 -18.57 -15.35
N VAL A 155 -3.53 -18.25 -16.45
CA VAL A 155 -4.90 -18.68 -16.71
C VAL A 155 -4.89 -19.67 -17.87
N GLU A 156 -5.35 -20.91 -17.64
CA GLU A 156 -5.28 -22.00 -18.62
C GLU A 156 -6.67 -22.38 -19.14
N TYR A 157 -6.79 -22.53 -20.46
CA TYR A 157 -8.00 -22.99 -21.15
C TYR A 157 -7.69 -24.17 -22.06
N LYS A 158 -8.63 -25.11 -22.15
CA LYS A 158 -8.58 -26.23 -23.09
C LYS A 158 -9.56 -25.98 -24.24
N VAL A 159 -9.03 -25.80 -25.44
CA VAL A 159 -9.83 -25.47 -26.64
C VAL A 159 -9.49 -26.45 -27.75
N LYS A 160 -10.47 -27.24 -28.21
CA LYS A 160 -10.32 -28.18 -29.34
C LYS A 160 -9.04 -29.04 -29.29
N GLY A 161 -8.70 -29.55 -28.09
CA GLY A 161 -7.49 -30.38 -27.88
C GLY A 161 -6.18 -29.62 -27.65
N THR A 162 -6.19 -28.28 -27.72
CA THR A 162 -5.06 -27.40 -27.43
C THR A 162 -5.15 -26.85 -26.01
N HIS A 163 -4.04 -26.89 -25.26
CA HIS A 163 -3.97 -26.34 -23.90
C HIS A 163 -3.26 -24.98 -23.93
N LEU A 164 -4.05 -23.91 -23.88
CA LEU A 164 -3.58 -22.53 -23.93
C LEU A 164 -3.34 -22.00 -22.51
N ARG A 165 -2.22 -21.32 -22.30
CA ARG A 165 -1.88 -20.59 -21.08
C ARG A 165 -1.72 -19.11 -21.41
N PHE A 166 -2.53 -18.30 -20.76
CA PHE A 166 -2.45 -16.85 -20.75
C PHE A 166 -1.56 -16.45 -19.59
N ILE A 167 -0.49 -15.73 -19.89
CA ILE A 167 0.50 -15.29 -18.91
C ILE A 167 0.31 -13.80 -18.67
N TYR A 168 0.01 -13.46 -17.42
CA TYR A 168 -0.23 -12.10 -16.98
C TYR A 168 0.89 -11.63 -16.04
N VAL A 169 1.22 -10.34 -16.17
CA VAL A 169 2.20 -9.62 -15.34
C VAL A 169 1.52 -8.35 -14.81
N PRO A 170 1.86 -7.87 -13.60
CA PRO A 170 1.38 -6.58 -13.11
C PRO A 170 1.79 -5.46 -14.07
N GLY A 171 0.82 -4.70 -14.58
CA GLY A 171 1.08 -3.58 -15.48
C GLY A 171 1.47 -2.29 -14.78
N ASN A 172 0.76 -1.97 -13.70
CA ASN A 172 0.94 -0.72 -12.96
C ASN A 172 1.50 -1.04 -11.56
N GLY A 173 2.51 -0.29 -11.13
CA GLY A 173 3.16 -0.44 -9.82
C GLY A 173 4.67 -0.70 -9.93
N HIS A 174 5.31 -0.84 -8.78
CA HIS A 174 6.72 -1.19 -8.63
C HIS A 174 6.88 -2.70 -8.38
N VAL A 175 8.07 -3.20 -8.74
CA VAL A 175 8.46 -4.59 -8.45
C VAL A 175 8.44 -4.81 -6.94
N GLY A 176 7.67 -5.80 -6.48
CA GLY A 176 7.51 -6.12 -5.06
C GLY A 176 6.32 -5.47 -4.35
N ASP A 177 5.53 -4.62 -5.03
CA ASP A 177 4.31 -4.05 -4.45
C ASP A 177 3.33 -5.15 -4.01
N PRO A 178 2.56 -4.96 -2.91
CA PRO A 178 1.56 -5.93 -2.49
C PRO A 178 0.33 -5.96 -3.44
N PRO A 179 -0.38 -7.10 -3.56
CA PRO A 179 -1.64 -7.17 -4.30
C PRO A 179 -2.71 -6.23 -3.68
N PRO A 180 -3.72 -5.79 -4.46
CA PRO A 180 -4.14 -6.28 -5.77
C PRO A 180 -3.37 -5.70 -6.96
N TYR A 181 -3.22 -6.51 -8.03
CA TYR A 181 -2.49 -6.12 -9.25
C TYR A 181 -3.43 -5.87 -10.42
N ASP A 182 -3.06 -4.90 -11.27
CA ASP A 182 -3.65 -4.74 -12.60
C ASP A 182 -2.98 -5.72 -13.58
N TRP A 183 -3.58 -6.91 -13.72
CA TRP A 183 -3.05 -7.96 -14.58
C TRP A 183 -3.12 -7.57 -16.06
N LYS A 184 -1.95 -7.48 -16.70
CA LYS A 184 -1.82 -7.22 -18.14
C LYS A 184 -1.38 -8.47 -18.89
N LEU A 185 -2.01 -8.72 -20.03
CA LEU A 185 -1.69 -9.89 -20.85
C LEU A 185 -0.31 -9.72 -21.50
N GLN A 186 0.62 -10.60 -21.14
CA GLN A 186 1.98 -10.57 -21.67
C GLN A 186 2.13 -11.45 -22.90
N MET A 187 1.69 -12.72 -22.81
CA MET A 187 1.79 -13.69 -23.90
C MET A 187 0.77 -14.83 -23.76
N ILE A 188 0.55 -15.53 -24.87
CA ILE A 188 -0.30 -16.74 -24.93
C ILE A 188 0.53 -17.88 -25.50
N ALA A 189 0.62 -18.99 -24.77
CA ALA A 189 1.46 -20.13 -25.15
C ALA A 189 0.72 -21.46 -25.01
N ASN A 190 1.13 -22.46 -25.78
CA ASN A 190 0.73 -23.85 -25.54
C ASN A 190 1.48 -24.41 -24.33
N VAL A 191 0.77 -25.01 -23.36
CA VAL A 191 1.38 -25.58 -22.16
C VAL A 191 2.31 -26.77 -22.46
N ARG A 192 2.02 -27.55 -23.51
CA ARG A 192 2.80 -28.74 -23.87
C ARG A 192 3.93 -28.43 -24.84
N THR A 193 3.67 -27.61 -25.85
CA THR A 193 4.63 -27.37 -26.94
C THR A 193 5.41 -26.07 -26.80
N ASN A 194 5.07 -25.21 -25.82
CA ASN A 194 5.62 -23.85 -25.66
C ASN A 194 5.48 -22.97 -26.91
N LYS A 195 4.64 -23.35 -27.88
CA LYS A 195 4.34 -22.54 -29.06
C LYS A 195 3.60 -21.28 -28.63
N LEU A 196 4.12 -20.11 -28.99
CA LEU A 196 3.45 -18.82 -28.80
C LEU A 196 2.37 -18.60 -29.86
N TYR A 197 1.30 -17.93 -29.48
CA TYR A 197 0.20 -17.59 -30.39
C TYR A 197 -0.02 -16.07 -30.43
N ASN A 198 -0.33 -15.58 -31.62
CA ASN A 198 -0.76 -14.21 -31.83
C ASN A 198 -2.25 -14.05 -31.53
N HIS A 199 -2.69 -12.81 -31.31
CA HIS A 199 -4.08 -12.49 -31.00
C HIS A 199 -5.06 -13.11 -32.01
N ASP A 200 -4.80 -12.95 -33.31
CA ASP A 200 -5.69 -13.43 -34.38
C ASP A 200 -5.77 -14.96 -34.46
N GLN A 201 -4.66 -15.64 -34.14
CA GLN A 201 -4.66 -17.11 -34.10
C GLN A 201 -5.54 -17.60 -32.95
N VAL A 202 -5.43 -16.96 -31.78
CA VAL A 202 -6.20 -17.34 -30.60
C VAL A 202 -7.67 -16.98 -30.76
N SER A 203 -8.01 -15.80 -31.32
CA SER A 203 -9.40 -15.40 -31.54
C SER A 203 -10.12 -16.32 -32.53
N ASN A 204 -9.42 -16.82 -33.55
CA ASN A 204 -9.95 -17.85 -34.46
C ASN A 204 -10.19 -19.20 -33.78
N MET A 205 -9.39 -19.56 -32.77
CA MET A 205 -9.57 -20.79 -32.00
C MET A 205 -10.63 -20.64 -30.90
N MET A 206 -10.66 -19.48 -30.25
CA MET A 206 -11.45 -19.13 -29.09
C MET A 206 -12.04 -17.73 -29.27
N TRP A 207 -13.20 -17.67 -29.92
CA TRP A 207 -13.85 -16.42 -30.35
C TRP A 207 -14.05 -15.39 -29.23
N CYS A 208 -14.25 -15.84 -27.99
CA CYS A 208 -14.45 -14.97 -26.82
C CYS A 208 -13.22 -14.14 -26.45
N THR A 209 -12.03 -14.45 -26.99
CA THR A 209 -10.83 -13.62 -26.80
C THR A 209 -10.75 -12.45 -27.76
N ALA A 210 -11.63 -12.33 -28.76
CA ALA A 210 -11.55 -11.28 -29.78
C ALA A 210 -11.64 -9.86 -29.19
N ALA A 211 -12.28 -9.71 -28.02
CA ALA A 211 -12.41 -8.45 -27.31
C ALA A 211 -11.23 -8.14 -26.37
N LEU A 212 -10.24 -9.03 -26.23
CA LEU A 212 -9.08 -8.81 -25.37
C LEU A 212 -8.02 -7.97 -26.07
N PRO A 213 -7.19 -7.24 -25.31
CA PRO A 213 -6.00 -6.65 -25.89
C PRO A 213 -5.06 -7.75 -26.41
N GLY A 214 -4.37 -7.48 -27.52
CA GLY A 214 -3.36 -8.39 -28.03
C GLY A 214 -2.20 -8.61 -27.05
N PRO A 215 -1.52 -9.77 -27.08
CA PRO A 215 -0.38 -10.02 -26.21
C PRO A 215 0.75 -9.03 -26.52
N ARG A 216 1.37 -8.49 -25.47
CA ARG A 216 2.49 -7.54 -25.60
C ARG A 216 3.72 -8.18 -26.23
N LEU A 217 3.94 -9.47 -26.01
CA LEU A 217 4.97 -10.24 -26.68
C LEU A 217 4.32 -11.06 -27.79
N ILE A 218 4.62 -10.65 -29.02
CA ILE A 218 4.10 -11.25 -30.24
C ILE A 218 5.03 -12.38 -30.67
N ALA A 219 4.47 -13.51 -31.12
CA ALA A 219 5.26 -14.55 -31.73
C ALA A 219 5.88 -13.99 -33.03
N LYS A 220 7.21 -14.05 -33.15
CA LYS A 220 7.87 -13.73 -34.42
C LYS A 220 7.29 -14.68 -35.48
N SER A 221 6.58 -14.12 -36.46
CA SER A 221 6.08 -14.90 -37.58
C SER A 221 7.29 -15.49 -38.29
N GLY A 222 7.51 -16.80 -38.13
CA GLY A 222 8.50 -17.51 -38.92
C GLY A 222 8.02 -17.49 -40.38
N ASN A 223 8.85 -16.93 -41.25
CA ASN A 223 8.81 -17.28 -42.67
C ASN A 223 9.24 -18.74 -42.85
#